data_AF-A0A530BDN8-F1
#
_entry.id   AF-A0A530BDN8-F1
#
_cell.length_a   1.000
_cell.length_b   1.000
_cell.length_c   1.000
_cell.angle_alpha   90.00
_cell.angle_beta   90.00
_cell.angle_gamma   90.00
#
_symmetry.space_group_name_H-M   'P 1'
#
loop_
_entity.id
_entity.type
_entity.pdbx_description
1 polymer ?
#
loop_
_entity_poly.entity_id
_entity_poly.type
_entity_poly.pdbx_seq_one_letter_code
_entity_poly.pdbx_strand_id
1 'polypeptide(L)'
;MSLRPRQPSERGQLDLFQALPGVTAPRDAQDLMAYPFFSLAKSRRVAPIDFRAGDVAIRVEAMPDHGMATIWDADILIWAASQIVNARDAGLCTSRLMAATPYEILTFIGRGVSKRDYQRLKAALD
;
A
#
# COMPACT_ATOMS: atom_id res chain seq x y z
N MET A 1 -4.69 42.11 24.86
CA MET A 1 -5.23 41.36 23.71
C MET A 1 -4.09 40.66 22.99
N SER A 2 -4.10 39.33 22.96
CA SER A 2 -3.49 38.52 21.90
C SER A 2 -4.00 37.09 22.07
N LEU A 3 -4.93 36.67 21.21
CA LEU A 3 -5.44 35.30 21.16
C LEU A 3 -4.46 34.46 20.33
N ARG A 4 -3.76 33.51 20.97
CA ARG A 4 -2.96 32.50 20.27
C ARG A 4 -3.88 31.62 19.41
N PRO A 5 -3.51 31.28 18.17
CA PRO A 5 -4.27 30.34 17.36
C PRO A 5 -4.21 28.94 18.00
N ARG A 6 -5.39 28.33 18.15
CA ARG A 6 -5.59 27.03 18.78
C ARG A 6 -5.24 25.92 17.78
N GLN A 7 -4.30 25.05 18.13
CA GLN A 7 -3.96 23.88 17.31
C GLN A 7 -5.18 22.97 17.12
N PRO A 8 -5.41 22.41 15.92
CA PRO A 8 -6.56 21.53 15.65
C PRO A 8 -6.41 20.19 16.38
N SER A 9 -7.49 19.73 17.02
CA SER A 9 -7.57 18.42 17.69
C SER A 9 -7.99 17.33 16.70
N GLU A 10 -7.59 16.07 16.94
CA GLU A 10 -8.07 14.89 16.20
C GLU A 10 -9.60 14.67 16.30
N ARG A 11 -10.28 15.45 17.16
CA ARG A 11 -11.73 15.47 17.37
C ARG A 11 -12.40 16.76 16.88
N GLY A 12 -11.66 17.60 16.16
CA GLY A 12 -12.20 18.79 15.52
C GLY A 12 -13.01 18.40 14.29
N GLN A 13 -14.06 19.16 14.00
CA GLN A 13 -14.79 19.01 12.75
C GLN A 13 -13.84 19.30 11.58
N LEU A 14 -13.61 18.30 10.74
CA LEU A 14 -12.82 18.41 9.52
C LEU A 14 -13.65 19.07 8.42
N ASP A 15 -12.98 19.72 7.46
CA ASP A 15 -13.65 20.31 6.31
C ASP A 15 -14.47 19.26 5.55
N LEU A 16 -15.72 19.62 5.20
CA LEU A 16 -16.63 18.74 4.49
C LEU A 16 -16.12 18.51 3.06
N PHE A 17 -15.79 17.26 2.75
CA PHE A 17 -15.37 16.84 1.42
C PHE A 17 -16.56 16.78 0.46
N GLN A 18 -16.52 17.54 -0.62
CA GLN A 18 -17.49 17.47 -1.70
C GLN A 18 -16.96 16.56 -2.82
N ALA A 19 -17.52 15.35 -2.92
CA ALA A 19 -17.18 14.42 -3.99
C ALA A 19 -17.90 14.81 -5.29
N LEU A 20 -17.17 15.00 -6.39
CA LEU A 20 -17.73 15.13 -7.73
C LEU A 20 -18.03 13.72 -8.31
N PRO A 21 -19.18 13.51 -8.98
CA PRO A 21 -19.51 12.21 -9.55
C PRO A 21 -18.74 11.98 -10.86
N GLY A 22 -18.01 10.87 -10.92
CA GLY A 22 -17.37 10.36 -12.13
C GLY A 22 -17.15 8.85 -12.00
N VAL A 23 -17.34 8.11 -13.09
CA VAL A 23 -17.09 6.67 -13.16
C VAL A 23 -15.65 6.38 -12.73
N THR A 24 -15.49 5.63 -11.65
CA THR A 24 -14.19 5.16 -11.18
C THR A 24 -13.68 4.09 -12.15
N ALA A 25 -12.79 4.50 -13.05
CA ALA A 25 -11.89 3.59 -13.75
C ALA A 25 -10.97 2.87 -12.72
N PRO A 26 -10.36 1.72 -13.05
CA PRO A 26 -9.57 0.91 -12.10
C PRO A 26 -8.48 1.79 -11.50
N ARG A 27 -8.64 2.21 -10.24
CA ARG A 27 -7.82 3.28 -9.66
C ARG A 27 -6.49 2.77 -9.11
N ASP A 28 -5.47 3.55 -9.45
CA ASP A 28 -4.34 3.98 -8.63
C ASP A 28 -3.31 2.94 -8.18
N ALA A 29 -2.94 2.02 -9.06
CA ALA A 29 -1.63 1.37 -9.03
C ALA A 29 -0.69 1.84 -10.16
N GLN A 30 -1.13 2.78 -11.01
CA GLN A 30 -0.40 3.11 -12.25
C GLN A 30 1.02 3.60 -11.96
N ASP A 31 1.23 4.43 -10.93
CA ASP A 31 2.57 4.89 -10.55
C ASP A 31 3.42 3.77 -9.92
N LEU A 32 2.82 2.92 -9.08
CA LEU A 32 3.49 1.73 -8.53
C LEU A 32 3.90 0.73 -9.63
N MET A 33 3.16 0.72 -10.74
CA MET A 33 3.45 -0.11 -11.91
C MET A 33 4.36 0.58 -12.94
N ALA A 34 4.39 1.92 -12.96
CA ALA A 34 5.18 2.71 -13.90
C ALA A 34 6.63 2.91 -13.42
N TYR A 35 6.85 2.85 -12.10
CA TYR A 35 8.15 3.14 -11.52
C TYR A 35 8.64 2.05 -10.56
N PRO A 36 9.96 1.85 -10.43
CA PRO A 36 10.52 0.74 -9.67
C PRO A 36 10.56 1.02 -8.17
N PHE A 37 9.41 0.92 -7.49
CA PHE A 37 9.31 1.07 -6.03
C PHE A 37 9.67 -0.20 -5.26
N PHE A 38 9.54 -1.37 -5.89
CA PHE A 38 9.75 -2.67 -5.26
C PHE A 38 10.89 -3.45 -5.93
N SER A 39 11.61 -4.22 -5.12
CA SER A 39 12.57 -5.20 -5.60
C SER A 39 11.86 -6.37 -6.27
N LEU A 40 12.23 -6.63 -7.53
CA LEU A 40 11.83 -7.85 -8.26
C LEU A 40 12.79 -9.03 -7.99
N ALA A 41 13.84 -8.82 -7.19
CA ALA A 41 14.81 -9.86 -6.88
C ALA A 41 14.18 -10.95 -6.00
N LYS A 42 14.58 -12.20 -6.25
CA LYS A 42 14.18 -13.35 -5.41
C LYS A 42 14.95 -13.41 -4.09
N SER A 43 16.06 -12.68 -4.00
CA SER A 43 16.92 -12.57 -2.83
C SER A 43 16.82 -11.18 -2.21
N ARG A 44 17.22 -11.10 -0.94
CA ARG A 44 17.28 -9.85 -0.20
C ARG A 44 18.18 -8.84 -0.93
N ARG A 45 17.60 -7.67 -1.26
CA ARG A 45 18.29 -6.56 -1.90
C ARG A 45 18.48 -5.44 -0.87
N VAL A 46 19.73 -5.01 -0.67
CA VAL A 46 20.08 -3.82 0.12
C VAL A 46 20.63 -2.68 -0.74
N ALA A 47 21.08 -3.01 -1.96
CA ALA A 47 21.52 -2.02 -2.93
C ALA A 47 20.33 -1.14 -3.35
N PRO A 48 20.45 0.20 -3.27
CA PRO A 48 19.39 1.11 -3.66
C PRO A 48 18.93 0.92 -5.11
N ILE A 49 17.71 1.37 -5.40
CA ILE A 49 17.28 1.65 -6.77
C ILE A 49 17.54 3.14 -7.00
N ASP A 50 18.28 3.49 -8.04
CA ASP A 50 18.37 4.85 -8.59
C ASP A 50 17.80 4.76 -10.00
N PHE A 51 16.60 5.29 -10.19
CA PHE A 51 15.88 5.27 -11.46
C PHE A 51 15.74 6.71 -11.97
N ARG A 52 15.99 6.90 -13.27
CA ARG A 52 15.84 8.18 -13.95
C ARG A 52 15.18 7.97 -15.31
N ALA A 53 14.11 8.71 -15.58
CA ALA A 53 13.44 8.72 -16.87
C ALA A 53 12.82 10.11 -17.13
N GLY A 54 13.29 10.81 -18.17
CA GLY A 54 12.91 12.19 -18.42
C GLY A 54 13.22 13.08 -17.22
N ASP A 55 12.21 13.83 -16.76
CA ASP A 55 12.29 14.71 -15.59
C ASP A 55 12.01 13.98 -14.26
N VAL A 56 11.80 12.65 -14.29
CA VAL A 56 11.49 11.85 -13.10
C VAL A 56 12.75 11.16 -12.59
N ALA A 57 13.07 11.38 -11.31
CA ALA A 57 14.13 10.69 -10.58
C ALA A 57 13.56 10.05 -9.31
N ILE A 58 13.80 8.75 -9.13
CA ILE A 58 13.29 7.96 -8.01
C ILE A 58 14.46 7.22 -7.36
N ARG A 59 14.60 7.40 -6.05
CA ARG A 59 15.57 6.68 -5.24
C ARG A 59 14.85 5.86 -4.18
N VAL A 60 15.06 4.55 -4.19
CA VAL A 60 14.50 3.63 -3.19
C VAL A 60 15.64 3.03 -2.40
N GLU A 61 15.60 3.24 -1.09
CA GLU A 61 16.59 2.71 -0.15
C GLU A 61 16.00 1.54 0.63
N ALA A 62 16.88 0.61 1.00
CA ALA A 62 16.52 -0.59 1.73
C ALA A 62 16.88 -0.43 3.22
N MET A 63 16.10 -1.06 4.09
CA MET A 63 16.49 -1.17 5.50
C MET A 63 17.62 -2.20 5.67
N PRO A 64 18.67 -1.92 6.48
CA PRO A 64 19.78 -2.85 6.71
C PRO A 64 19.39 -4.18 7.35
N ASP A 65 18.19 -4.30 7.93
CA ASP A 65 17.70 -5.52 8.60
C ASP A 65 16.65 -6.28 7.79
N HIS A 66 15.80 -5.58 7.03
CA HIS A 66 14.73 -6.19 6.23
C HIS A 66 15.03 -6.26 4.73
N GLY A 67 15.94 -5.42 4.24
CA GLY A 67 16.16 -5.23 2.81
C GLY A 67 15.10 -4.32 2.18
N MET A 68 15.05 -4.34 0.86
CA MET A 68 14.10 -3.59 0.05
C MET A 68 12.77 -4.32 -0.03
N ALA A 69 11.67 -3.57 0.06
CA ALA A 69 10.33 -4.11 -0.15
C ALA A 69 10.24 -4.81 -1.51
N THR A 70 9.58 -5.96 -1.56
CA THR A 70 9.46 -6.82 -2.73
C THR A 70 8.08 -6.73 -3.36
N ILE A 71 7.90 -7.37 -4.52
CA ILE A 71 6.58 -7.48 -5.17
C ILE A 71 5.54 -8.21 -4.29
N TRP A 72 5.96 -9.02 -3.31
CA TRP A 72 5.03 -9.65 -2.38
C TRP A 72 4.42 -8.65 -1.40
N ASP A 73 5.20 -7.65 -0.99
CA ASP A 73 4.72 -6.57 -0.13
C ASP A 73 3.73 -5.69 -0.91
N ALA A 74 4.00 -5.46 -2.20
CA ALA A 74 3.09 -4.77 -3.10
C ALA A 74 1.74 -5.49 -3.22
N ASP A 75 1.75 -6.82 -3.38
CA ASP A 75 0.51 -7.61 -3.44
C ASP A 75 -0.33 -7.46 -2.16
N ILE A 76 0.31 -7.43 -0.98
CA ILE A 76 -0.38 -7.20 0.31
C ILE A 76 -1.00 -5.79 0.36
N LEU A 77 -0.26 -4.78 -0.08
CA LEU A 77 -0.77 -3.40 -0.11
C LEU A 77 -1.96 -3.26 -1.05
N ILE A 78 -1.92 -3.91 -2.22
CA ILE A 78 -3.03 -3.95 -3.17
C ILE A 78 -4.25 -4.62 -2.54
N TRP A 79 -4.07 -5.78 -1.90
CA TRP A 79 -5.13 -6.46 -1.17
C TRP A 79 -5.73 -5.55 -0.08
N ALA A 80 -4.90 -4.98 0.79
CA ALA A 80 -5.35 -4.18 1.92
C ALA A 80 -6.11 -2.92 1.47
N ALA A 81 -5.57 -2.19 0.49
CA ALA A 81 -6.22 -1.02 -0.10
C ALA A 81 -7.57 -1.40 -0.73
N SER A 82 -7.63 -2.53 -1.44
CA SER A 82 -8.88 -3.02 -2.06
C SER A 82 -9.97 -3.25 -1.01
N GLN A 83 -9.64 -3.87 0.13
CA GLN A 83 -10.62 -4.09 1.19
C GLN A 83 -11.12 -2.79 1.82
N ILE A 84 -10.22 -1.81 2.03
CA ILE A 84 -10.58 -0.50 2.60
C ILE A 84 -11.49 0.28 1.64
N VAL A 85 -11.15 0.30 0.35
CA VAL A 85 -11.95 0.96 -0.68
C VAL A 85 -13.31 0.28 -0.81
N ASN A 86 -13.35 -1.05 -0.89
CA ASN A 86 -14.61 -1.79 -0.97
C ASN A 86 -15.51 -1.56 0.25
N ALA A 87 -14.95 -1.52 1.46
CA ALA A 87 -15.70 -1.22 2.68
C ALA A 87 -16.29 0.20 2.63
N ARG A 88 -15.48 1.19 2.21
CA ARG A 88 -15.91 2.58 2.05
C ARG A 88 -17.03 2.70 1.02
N ASP A 89 -16.88 2.06 -0.14
CA ASP A 89 -17.86 2.11 -1.23
C ASP A 89 -19.18 1.42 -0.85
N ALA A 90 -19.11 0.40 0.00
CA ALA A 90 -20.28 -0.25 0.60
C ALA A 90 -20.89 0.54 1.78
N GLY A 91 -20.35 1.72 2.14
CA GLY A 91 -20.82 2.53 3.26
C GLY A 91 -20.52 1.93 4.63
N LEU A 92 -19.58 0.98 4.73
CA LEU A 92 -19.14 0.37 5.99
C LEU A 92 -18.06 1.23 6.66
N CYS A 93 -18.03 1.22 7.99
CA CYS A 93 -16.95 1.86 8.74
C CYS A 93 -15.61 1.12 8.52
N THR A 94 -14.59 1.84 8.07
CA THR A 94 -13.23 1.30 7.92
C THR A 94 -12.51 1.24 9.28
N SER A 95 -11.64 0.26 9.46
CA SER A 95 -10.80 0.09 10.65
C SER A 95 -9.32 0.10 10.28
N ARG A 96 -8.47 0.48 11.25
CA ARG A 96 -7.01 0.30 11.17
C ARG A 96 -6.57 -1.16 11.41
N LEU A 97 -7.47 -1.99 11.94
CA LEU A 97 -7.25 -3.41 12.15
C LEU A 97 -7.91 -4.20 11.02
N MET A 98 -7.13 -5.05 10.35
CA MET A 98 -7.62 -5.96 9.32
C MET A 98 -7.34 -7.40 9.76
N ALA A 99 -8.31 -8.28 9.56
CA ALA A 99 -8.18 -9.70 9.82
C ALA A 99 -8.55 -10.48 8.55
N ALA A 100 -7.69 -11.40 8.15
CA ALA A 100 -7.91 -12.30 7.03
C ALA A 100 -7.07 -13.55 7.18
N THR A 101 -7.51 -14.63 6.57
CA THR A 101 -6.71 -15.84 6.43
C THR A 101 -5.68 -15.66 5.31
N PRO A 102 -4.49 -16.26 5.43
CA PRO A 102 -3.50 -16.21 4.35
C PRO A 102 -4.05 -16.76 3.01
N TYR A 103 -4.99 -17.72 3.08
CA TYR A 103 -5.67 -18.27 1.90
C TYR A 103 -6.50 -17.23 1.16
N GLU A 104 -7.27 -16.40 1.87
CA GLU A 104 -8.08 -15.32 1.27
C GLU A 104 -7.19 -14.29 0.60
N ILE A 105 -6.07 -13.90 1.24
CA ILE A 105 -5.12 -12.96 0.68
C ILE A 105 -4.54 -13.52 -0.61
N LEU A 106 -3.95 -14.72 -0.59
CA LEU A 106 -3.32 -15.36 -1.76
C LEU A 106 -4.31 -15.53 -2.92
N THR A 107 -5.54 -15.95 -2.62
CA THR A 107 -6.59 -16.14 -3.63
C THR A 107 -6.99 -14.80 -4.26
N PHE A 108 -7.13 -13.74 -3.46
CA PHE A 108 -7.49 -12.41 -3.95
C PHE A 108 -6.45 -11.84 -4.92
N ILE A 109 -5.16 -11.94 -4.57
CA ILE A 109 -4.04 -11.45 -5.40
C ILE A 109 -3.68 -12.40 -6.57
N GLY A 110 -4.43 -13.50 -6.76
CA GLY A 110 -4.21 -14.45 -7.85
C GLY A 110 -2.92 -15.27 -7.72
N ARG A 111 -2.39 -15.47 -6.50
CA ARG A 111 -1.22 -16.31 -6.24
C ARG A 111 -1.63 -17.76 -5.97
N GLY A 112 -0.66 -18.66 -6.09
CA GLY A 112 -0.84 -20.07 -5.72
C GLY A 112 -0.97 -20.26 -4.21
N VAL A 113 -1.46 -21.45 -3.82
CA VAL A 113 -1.59 -21.88 -2.42
C VAL A 113 -0.56 -22.96 -2.07
N SER A 114 0.63 -22.87 -2.66
CA SER A 114 1.72 -23.79 -2.36
C SER A 114 2.41 -23.42 -1.04
N LYS A 115 3.11 -24.37 -0.41
CA LYS A 115 3.95 -24.10 0.78
C LYS A 115 4.88 -22.90 0.57
N ARG A 116 5.43 -22.75 -0.63
CA ARG A 116 6.32 -21.65 -0.99
C ARG A 116 5.60 -20.30 -0.99
N ASP A 117 4.37 -20.25 -1.49
CA ASP A 117 3.59 -19.00 -1.56
C ASP A 117 3.16 -18.55 -0.16
N TYR A 118 2.74 -19.49 0.69
CA TYR A 118 2.51 -19.20 2.11
C TYR A 118 3.76 -18.70 2.83
N GLN A 119 4.93 -19.30 2.58
CA GLN A 119 6.19 -18.85 3.16
C GLN A 119 6.57 -17.43 2.71
N ARG A 120 6.28 -17.08 1.45
CA ARG A 120 6.56 -15.75 0.91
C ARG A 120 5.60 -14.70 1.42
N LEU A 121 4.31 -15.03 1.51
CA LEU A 121 3.33 -14.16 2.15
C LEU A 121 3.70 -13.91 3.61
N LYS A 122 4.13 -14.95 4.35
CA LYS A 122 4.63 -14.78 5.71
C LYS A 122 5.83 -13.83 5.75
N ALA A 123 6.83 -14.05 4.90
CA ALA A 123 8.04 -13.22 4.87
C ALA A 123 7.77 -11.75 4.49
N ALA A 124 6.65 -11.46 3.82
CA ALA A 124 6.21 -10.12 3.47
C ALA A 124 5.44 -9.41 4.61
N LEU A 125 5.07 -10.16 5.66
CA LEU A 125 4.41 -9.64 6.87
C LEU A 125 5.36 -9.60 8.09
N ASP A 126 6.53 -10.24 8.01
CA ASP A 126 7.58 -10.27 9.03
C ASP A 126 8.50 -9.03 8.90
#